data_AF-A0A1G5T2B2-F1
#
_entry.id   AF-A0A1G5T2B2-F1
#
_cell.length_a   1.000
_cell.length_b   1.000
_cell.length_c   1.000
_cell.angle_alpha   90.00
_cell.angle_beta   90.00
_cell.angle_gamma   90.00
#
_symmetry.space_group_name_H-M   'P 1'
#
loop_
_entity.id
_entity.type
_entity.pdbx_description
1 polymer ?
#
loop_
_entity_poly.entity_id
_entity_poly.type
_entity_poly.pdbx_seq_one_letter_code
_entity_poly.pdbx_strand_id
1 'polypeptide(L)'
;MPATPARIGFILQQFRVAISGPDATVVGRYGTTARDTTDPIETFFDSVIDAQAMSDERLALLSAERRRLTMVAAGAVALPSSMPVDPAIPTAKVVDEERGVNGKAAVVEIGLDFERDRSTLTTWG
;
A
#
# COMPACT_ATOMS: atom_id res chain seq x y z
N MET A 1 13.03 42.42 20.56
CA MET A 1 11.75 41.71 20.29
C MET A 1 11.79 40.39 21.07
N PRO A 2 10.97 40.20 22.11
CA PRO A 2 11.02 39.00 22.94
C PRO A 2 10.51 37.78 22.16
N ALA A 3 11.10 36.62 22.43
CA ALA A 3 10.63 35.36 21.85
C ALA A 3 9.24 35.03 22.38
N THR A 4 8.33 34.67 21.49
CA THR A 4 6.99 34.23 21.88
C THR A 4 7.06 32.87 22.57
N PRO A 5 6.13 32.54 23.49
CA PRO A 5 6.06 31.21 24.10
C PRO A 5 6.02 30.07 23.06
N ALA A 6 5.35 30.29 21.93
CA ALA A 6 5.31 29.34 20.82
C ALA A 6 6.71 29.08 20.21
N ARG A 7 7.52 30.14 20.03
CA ARG A 7 8.88 30.02 19.49
C ARG A 7 9.84 29.36 20.49
N ILE A 8 9.65 29.63 21.78
CA ILE A 8 10.41 28.95 22.85
C ILE A 8 10.08 27.46 22.86
N GLY A 9 8.79 27.10 22.83
CA GLY A 9 8.36 25.69 22.77
C GLY A 9 8.88 24.95 21.53
N PHE A 10 8.88 25.62 20.37
CA PHE A 10 9.43 25.06 19.12
C PHE A 10 10.94 24.76 19.21
N ILE A 11 11.72 25.63 19.87
CA ILE A 11 13.17 25.44 20.04
C ILE A 11 13.48 24.36 21.09
N LEU A 12 12.64 24.25 22.13
CA LEU A 12 12.83 23.27 23.20
C LEU A 12 12.40 21.85 22.82
N GLN A 13 11.54 21.69 21.82
CA GLN A 13 11.19 20.38 21.28
C GLN A 13 12.28 19.86 20.35
N GLN A 14 12.90 18.74 20.75
CA GLN A 14 13.96 18.06 20.00
C GLN A 14 13.53 17.60 18.60
N PHE A 15 12.26 17.22 18.43
CA PHE A 15 11.69 16.78 17.16
C PHE A 15 10.22 17.19 17.03
N ARG A 16 9.69 17.11 15.80
CA ARG A 16 8.27 17.40 15.51
C ARG A 16 7.46 16.12 15.65
N VAL A 17 6.33 16.22 16.34
CA VAL A 17 5.44 15.10 16.58
C VAL A 17 4.25 15.23 15.63
N ALA A 18 3.99 14.16 14.88
CA ALA A 18 2.82 13.98 14.04
C ALA A 18 2.17 12.64 14.39
N ILE A 19 0.85 12.57 14.28
CA ILE A 19 0.08 11.37 14.60
C ILE A 19 -0.77 11.03 13.38
N SER A 20 -0.64 9.80 12.89
CA SER A 20 -1.46 9.25 11.81
C SER A 20 -1.87 7.82 12.15
N GLY A 21 -3.17 7.54 12.09
CA GLY A 21 -3.74 6.21 12.31
C GLY A 21 -3.72 5.71 13.76
N PRO A 22 -4.01 4.41 13.97
CA PRO A 22 -4.51 3.46 12.96
C PRO A 22 -5.94 3.80 12.52
N ASP A 23 -6.20 3.71 11.21
CA ASP A 23 -7.53 4.01 10.65
C ASP A 23 -8.59 3.00 11.13
N ALA A 24 -9.85 3.43 11.20
CA ALA A 24 -10.97 2.58 11.61
C ALA A 24 -11.08 1.28 10.79
N THR A 25 -10.65 1.30 9.52
CA THR A 25 -10.60 0.12 8.64
C THR A 25 -9.52 -0.87 9.06
N VAL A 26 -8.33 -0.38 9.46
CA VAL A 26 -7.21 -1.19 9.96
C VAL A 26 -7.57 -1.76 11.33
N VAL A 27 -8.13 -0.93 12.23
CA VAL A 27 -8.60 -1.37 13.56
C VAL A 27 -9.71 -2.40 13.43
N GLY A 28 -10.70 -2.17 12.56
CA GLY A 28 -11.79 -3.12 12.33
C GLY A 28 -11.31 -4.48 11.80
N ARG A 29 -10.19 -4.50 11.06
CA ARG A 29 -9.65 -5.72 10.43
C ARG A 29 -8.67 -6.49 11.32
N TYR A 30 -7.80 -5.79 12.04
CA TYR A 30 -6.72 -6.39 12.83
C TYR A 30 -6.96 -6.32 14.34
N GLY A 31 -7.97 -5.57 14.81
CA GLY A 31 -8.30 -5.45 16.22
C GLY A 31 -7.10 -5.03 17.05
N THR A 32 -6.80 -5.80 18.11
CA THR A 32 -5.67 -5.56 19.02
C THR A 32 -4.29 -5.80 18.38
N THR A 33 -4.24 -6.38 17.17
CA THR A 33 -2.99 -6.59 16.42
C THR A 33 -2.71 -5.47 15.42
N ALA A 34 -3.61 -4.49 15.30
CA ALA A 34 -3.35 -3.28 14.54
C ALA A 34 -2.10 -2.59 15.14
N ARG A 35 -1.14 -2.24 14.28
CA ARG A 35 0.08 -1.57 14.72
C ARG A 35 -0.29 -0.16 15.18
N ASP A 36 -0.28 0.01 16.49
CA ASP A 36 -0.41 1.30 17.15
C ASP A 36 0.85 1.52 17.99
N THR A 37 1.39 2.74 17.96
CA THR A 37 2.58 3.10 18.71
C THR A 37 2.34 4.46 19.32
N THR A 38 2.29 4.49 20.65
CA THR A 38 2.06 5.70 21.44
C THR A 38 3.34 6.50 21.66
N ASP A 39 4.50 5.84 21.54
CA ASP A 39 5.79 6.48 21.72
C ASP A 39 6.18 7.23 20.45
N PRO A 40 6.42 8.56 20.52
CA PRO A 40 6.77 9.33 19.35
C PRO A 40 8.14 8.89 18.83
N ILE A 41 8.21 8.60 17.54
CA ILE A 41 9.46 8.29 16.85
C ILE A 41 10.20 9.60 16.61
N GLU A 42 11.49 9.65 16.92
CA GLU A 42 12.33 10.81 16.64
C GLU A 42 12.38 11.09 15.13
N THR A 43 12.08 12.34 14.76
CA THR A 43 12.10 12.81 13.36
C THR A 43 12.91 14.09 13.23
N PHE A 44 13.44 14.33 12.03
CA PHE A 44 14.31 15.49 11.73
C PHE A 44 13.59 16.58 10.93
N PHE A 45 12.26 16.64 10.99
CA PHE A 45 11.50 17.64 10.25
C PHE A 45 11.61 19.01 10.93
N ASP A 46 11.87 20.04 10.14
CA ASP A 46 11.86 21.43 10.63
C ASP A 46 10.43 21.92 10.91
N SER A 47 9.45 21.38 10.18
CA SER A 47 8.03 21.76 10.26
C SER A 47 7.15 20.58 10.71
N VAL A 48 6.14 20.88 11.52
CA VAL A 48 5.09 19.90 11.88
C VAL A 48 4.28 19.49 10.65
N ILE A 49 4.10 20.39 9.68
CA ILE A 49 3.34 20.12 8.45
C ILE A 49 4.03 19.03 7.62
N ASP A 50 5.36 19.11 7.51
CA ASP A 50 6.14 18.13 6.75
C ASP A 50 6.14 16.77 7.46
N ALA A 51 6.24 16.78 8.80
CA ALA A 51 6.12 15.58 9.61
C ALA A 51 4.74 14.91 9.44
N GLN A 52 3.66 15.69 9.39
CA GLN A 52 2.31 15.18 9.18
C GLN A 52 2.15 14.60 7.77
N ALA A 53 2.59 15.31 6.72
CA ALA A 53 2.49 14.83 5.35
C ALA A 53 3.23 13.49 5.16
N MET A 54 4.42 13.36 5.74
CA MET A 54 5.19 12.11 5.68
C MET A 54 4.54 10.99 6.48
N SER A 55 3.92 11.30 7.61
CA SER A 55 3.18 10.34 8.42
C SER A 55 1.94 9.83 7.69
N ASP A 56 1.21 10.72 7.00
CA ASP A 56 0.00 10.39 6.24
C ASP A 56 0.33 9.53 5.00
N GLU A 57 1.39 9.86 4.26
CA GLU A 57 1.86 9.05 3.12
C GLU A 57 2.32 7.66 3.58
N ARG A 58 3.02 7.58 4.72
CA ARG A 58 3.41 6.29 5.31
C ARG A 58 2.20 5.45 5.70
N LEU A 59 1.19 6.07 6.32
CA LEU A 59 -0.05 5.39 6.67
C LEU A 59 -0.74 4.87 5.41
N ALA A 60 -0.86 5.69 4.36
CA ALA A 60 -1.47 5.28 3.08
C ALA A 60 -0.72 4.11 2.41
N LEU A 61 0.61 4.08 2.49
CA LEU A 61 1.43 3.00 1.93
C LEU A 61 1.24 1.67 2.68
N LEU A 62 1.14 1.73 4.01
CA LEU A 62 1.12 0.56 4.90
C LEU A 62 -0.29 0.06 5.26
N SER A 63 -1.30 0.92 5.19
CA SER A 63 -2.70 0.54 5.43
C SER A 63 -3.29 -0.29 4.29
N ALA A 64 -2.72 -0.15 3.09
CA ALA A 64 -3.09 -0.94 1.93
C ALA A 64 -2.66 -2.41 2.10
N GLU A 65 -3.65 -3.29 2.29
CA GLU A 65 -3.43 -4.73 2.23
C GLU A 65 -3.28 -5.16 0.78
N ARG A 66 -2.06 -5.58 0.41
CA ARG A 66 -1.74 -6.08 -0.93
C ARG A 66 -1.42 -7.56 -0.85
N ARG A 67 -1.99 -8.36 -1.76
CA ARG A 67 -1.79 -9.80 -1.84
C ARG A 67 -1.15 -10.17 -3.17
N ARG A 68 -0.25 -11.16 -3.14
CA ARG A 68 0.23 -11.83 -4.35
C ARG A 68 -0.74 -12.95 -4.70
N LEU A 69 -1.32 -12.90 -5.89
CA LEU A 69 -2.25 -13.93 -6.37
C LEU A 69 -1.72 -14.50 -7.68
N THR A 70 -1.52 -15.81 -7.72
CA THR A 70 -1.12 -16.53 -8.92
C THR A 70 -2.32 -17.30 -9.45
N MET A 71 -2.73 -16.95 -10.67
CA MET A 71 -3.83 -17.60 -11.39
C MET A 71 -3.26 -18.47 -12.50
N VAL A 72 -3.77 -19.69 -12.62
CA VAL A 72 -3.39 -20.60 -13.70
C VAL A 72 -4.65 -20.92 -14.49
N ALA A 73 -4.67 -20.50 -15.76
CA ALA A 73 -5.76 -20.78 -16.68
C ALA A 73 -5.32 -21.82 -17.71
N ALA A 74 -6.13 -22.85 -17.90
CA ALA A 74 -5.95 -23.87 -18.95
C ALA A 74 -6.77 -23.48 -20.19
N GLY A 75 -6.27 -23.76 -21.39
CA GLY A 75 -6.92 -23.42 -22.65
C GLY A 75 -6.88 -21.92 -22.98
N ALA A 76 -5.93 -21.19 -22.40
CA ALA A 76 -5.97 -19.73 -22.29
C ALA A 76 -4.71 -19.01 -22.78
N VAL A 77 -3.86 -19.66 -23.58
CA VAL A 77 -2.62 -19.04 -24.10
C VAL A 77 -2.91 -17.80 -24.97
N ALA A 78 -4.09 -17.73 -25.60
CA ALA A 78 -4.53 -16.59 -26.39
C ALA A 78 -4.83 -15.32 -25.56
N LEU A 79 -5.12 -15.46 -24.26
CA LEU A 79 -5.53 -14.33 -23.42
C LEU A 79 -4.36 -13.36 -23.11
N PRO A 80 -3.20 -13.82 -22.62
CA PRO A 80 -2.09 -12.91 -22.37
C PRO A 80 -1.35 -12.50 -23.65
N SER A 81 -1.37 -13.34 -24.69
CA SER A 81 -0.70 -13.06 -25.97
C SER A 81 -1.40 -11.99 -26.81
N SER A 82 -2.65 -11.68 -26.51
CA SER A 82 -3.43 -10.59 -27.13
C SER A 82 -3.43 -9.29 -26.32
N MET A 83 -2.74 -9.24 -25.17
CA MET A 83 -2.66 -8.02 -24.37
C MET A 83 -1.83 -6.95 -25.10
N PRO A 84 -2.35 -5.72 -25.27
CA PRO A 84 -1.61 -4.65 -25.91
C PRO A 84 -0.37 -4.28 -25.09
N VAL A 85 0.78 -4.16 -25.75
CA VAL A 85 2.01 -3.63 -25.17
C VAL A 85 1.94 -2.10 -25.21
N ASP A 86 0.99 -1.54 -24.45
CA ASP A 86 0.84 -0.10 -24.23
C ASP A 86 1.74 0.31 -23.04
N PRO A 87 2.26 1.56 -22.94
CA PRO A 87 2.93 2.06 -21.73
C PRO A 87 2.12 1.94 -20.42
N ALA A 88 0.82 1.65 -20.49
CA ALA A 88 0.02 1.36 -19.31
C ALA A 88 0.36 0.00 -18.69
N ILE A 89 0.62 -0.02 -17.38
CA ILE A 89 0.82 -1.27 -16.61
C ILE A 89 -0.45 -2.12 -16.74
N PRO A 90 -0.37 -3.38 -17.22
CA PRO A 90 -1.53 -4.24 -17.34
C PRO A 90 -2.15 -4.48 -15.96
N THR A 91 -3.45 -4.23 -15.83
CA THR A 91 -4.21 -4.48 -14.60
C THR A 91 -5.29 -5.53 -14.84
N ALA A 92 -5.47 -6.44 -13.88
CA ALA A 92 -6.54 -7.43 -13.89
C ALA A 92 -7.53 -7.16 -12.74
N LYS A 93 -8.82 -7.43 -12.97
CA LYS A 93 -9.79 -7.52 -11.87
C LYS A 93 -9.76 -8.95 -11.34
N VAL A 94 -9.34 -9.12 -10.09
CA VAL A 94 -9.32 -10.42 -9.44
C VAL A 94 -10.52 -10.52 -8.51
N VAL A 95 -11.32 -11.56 -8.71
CA VAL A 95 -12.49 -11.90 -7.89
C VAL A 95 -12.30 -13.33 -7.40
N ASP A 96 -12.14 -13.49 -6.10
CA ASP A 96 -12.04 -14.76 -5.39
C ASP A 96 -12.93 -14.66 -4.14
N GLU A 97 -14.14 -15.21 -4.25
CA GLU A 97 -15.15 -15.13 -3.18
C GLU A 97 -14.73 -15.93 -1.95
N GLU A 98 -14.03 -17.06 -2.13
CA GLU A 98 -13.56 -17.90 -1.02
C GLU A 98 -12.50 -17.18 -0.18
N ARG A 99 -11.64 -16.39 -0.83
CA ARG A 99 -10.59 -15.60 -0.16
C ARG A 99 -11.00 -14.16 0.13
N GLY A 100 -12.25 -13.79 -0.19
CA GLY A 100 -12.80 -12.45 0.01
C GLY A 100 -12.07 -11.37 -0.78
N VAL A 101 -11.51 -11.68 -1.95
CA VAL A 101 -10.82 -10.71 -2.81
C VAL A 101 -11.77 -10.24 -3.91
N ASN A 102 -11.95 -8.92 -4.03
CA ASN A 102 -12.66 -8.30 -5.13
C ASN A 102 -12.02 -6.94 -5.41
N GLY A 103 -11.04 -6.92 -6.31
CA GLY A 103 -10.21 -5.73 -6.50
C GLY A 103 -9.48 -5.71 -7.83
N LYS A 104 -8.91 -4.55 -8.14
CA LYS A 104 -7.97 -4.40 -9.26
C LYS A 104 -6.56 -4.68 -8.74
N ALA A 105 -5.83 -5.52 -9.45
CA ALA A 105 -4.45 -5.85 -9.16
C ALA A 105 -3.58 -5.60 -10.39
N ALA A 106 -2.34 -5.17 -10.18
CA ALA A 106 -1.36 -5.04 -11.25
C ALA A 106 -0.88 -6.44 -11.65
N VAL A 107 -0.72 -6.69 -12.95
CA VAL A 107 -0.09 -7.91 -13.46
C VAL A 107 1.42 -7.70 -13.40
N VAL A 108 2.11 -8.55 -12.65
CA VAL A 108 3.56 -8.46 -12.41
C VAL A 108 4.32 -9.49 -13.24
N GLU A 109 3.68 -10.60 -13.58
CA GLU A 109 4.30 -11.69 -14.35
C GLU A 109 3.25 -12.38 -15.21
N ILE A 110 3.66 -12.72 -16.43
CA ILE A 110 2.87 -13.50 -17.39
C ILE A 110 3.75 -14.67 -17.83
N GLY A 111 3.30 -15.88 -17.56
CA GLY A 111 3.90 -17.12 -18.03
C GLY A 111 3.02 -17.77 -19.11
N LEU A 112 3.64 -18.19 -20.21
CA LEU A 112 2.97 -18.90 -21.30
C LEU A 112 3.62 -20.27 -21.48
N ASP A 113 2.82 -21.33 -21.36
CA ASP A 113 3.20 -22.71 -21.63
C ASP A 113 2.42 -23.19 -22.86
N PHE A 114 3.09 -23.17 -24.01
CA PHE A 114 2.50 -23.55 -25.30
C PHE A 114 2.31 -25.06 -25.45
N GLU A 115 3.08 -25.88 -24.75
CA GLU A 115 3.00 -27.34 -24.86
C GLU A 115 1.73 -27.86 -24.17
N ARG A 116 1.38 -27.25 -23.04
CA ARG A 116 0.22 -27.64 -22.23
C ARG A 116 -0.99 -26.72 -22.39
N ASP A 117 -0.93 -25.78 -23.33
CA ASP A 117 -1.93 -24.74 -23.55
C ASP A 117 -2.36 -24.07 -22.24
N ARG A 118 -1.38 -23.58 -21.48
CA ARG A 118 -1.59 -23.00 -20.15
C ARG A 118 -0.98 -21.61 -20.05
N SER A 119 -1.69 -20.71 -19.38
CA SER A 119 -1.20 -19.38 -19.03
C SER A 119 -1.20 -19.19 -17.51
N THR A 120 -0.12 -18.63 -17.00
CA THR A 120 0.02 -18.24 -15.59
C THR A 120 0.06 -16.71 -15.52
N LEU A 121 -0.79 -16.12 -14.68
CA LEU A 121 -0.76 -14.69 -14.37
C LEU A 121 -0.48 -14.51 -12.88
N THR A 122 0.63 -13.82 -12.56
CA THR A 122 0.89 -13.36 -11.21
C THR A 122 0.45 -11.90 -11.10
N THR A 123 -0.42 -11.63 -10.13
CA THR A 123 -0.92 -10.29 -9.83
C THR A 123 -0.52 -9.85 -8.43
N TRP A 124 -0.40 -8.53 -8.25
CA TRP A 124 -0.11 -7.87 -6.99
C TRP A 124 -1.09 -6.71 -6.80
N GLY A 125 -1.85 -6.74 -5.71
CA GLY A 125 -2.90 -5.76 -5.45
C GLY A 125 -3.52 -5.92 -4.09
#